data_AF-A0A3A5H8A0-F1
#
_entry.id   AF-A0A3A5H8A0-F1
#
_cell.length_a   1.000
_cell.length_b   1.000
_cell.length_c   1.000
_cell.angle_alpha   90.00
_cell.angle_beta   90.00
_cell.angle_gamma   90.00
#
_symmetry.space_group_name_H-M   'P 1'
#
loop_
_entity.id
_entity.type
_entity.pdbx_description
1 polymer ?
#
loop_
_entity_poly.entity_id
_entity_poly.type
_entity_poly.pdbx_seq_one_letter_code
_entity_poly.pdbx_strand_id
1 'polypeptide(L)'
;MARKSKGVARRMIGAAISAGLQGDEVGGSTLRDVRLWVDVARNQVLGEFLELEARPAGLRCDVVVTGELVVPRRVRQPRAVHLRPLAVELAPLRKVTLQLEVPEAGRKAAGRALGRGEAVTATVTLKATDARGHAASVERTILLSLAQ
;
A
#
# COMPACT_ATOMS: atom_id res chain seq x y z
N MET A 1 15.75 -60.09 -13.77
CA MET A 1 15.99 -60.02 -12.32
C MET A 1 16.69 -58.70 -11.97
N ALA A 2 16.04 -57.92 -11.10
CA ALA A 2 16.51 -56.79 -10.29
C ALA A 2 17.74 -55.96 -10.74
N ARG A 3 17.52 -54.68 -11.08
CA ARG A 3 18.48 -53.61 -10.78
C ARG A 3 17.86 -52.68 -9.73
N LYS A 4 18.39 -52.80 -8.51
CA LYS A 4 18.02 -52.02 -7.31
C LYS A 4 18.52 -50.58 -7.44
N SER A 5 17.57 -49.65 -7.30
CA SER A 5 17.73 -48.22 -7.13
C SER A 5 18.37 -47.86 -5.77
N LYS A 6 19.47 -47.11 -5.79
CA LYS A 6 19.96 -46.23 -4.71
C LYS A 6 19.69 -44.80 -5.21
N GLY A 7 18.96 -43.91 -4.55
CA GLY A 7 18.97 -43.56 -3.13
C GLY A 7 19.40 -42.09 -3.04
N VAL A 8 18.59 -41.16 -3.56
CA VAL A 8 18.82 -39.71 -3.44
C VAL A 8 17.97 -39.21 -2.27
N ALA A 9 18.63 -38.95 -1.14
CA ALA A 9 18.03 -38.31 0.02
C ALA A 9 17.79 -36.82 -0.27
N ARG A 10 16.59 -36.48 -0.76
CA ARG A 10 16.05 -35.12 -0.69
C ARG A 10 15.30 -34.97 0.62
N ARG A 11 15.95 -34.34 1.60
CA ARG A 11 15.27 -33.75 2.76
C ARG A 11 14.44 -32.56 2.25
N MET A 12 13.16 -32.82 1.99
CA MET A 12 12.15 -31.77 1.87
C MET A 12 11.56 -31.51 3.25
N ILE A 13 11.54 -30.23 3.57
CA ILE A 13 10.91 -29.60 4.73
C ILE A 13 9.40 -29.59 4.49
N GLY A 14 8.64 -29.81 5.57
CA GLY A 14 7.32 -29.22 5.75
C GLY A 14 6.15 -30.15 5.47
N ALA A 15 5.39 -30.48 6.53
CA ALA A 15 3.96 -30.17 6.64
C ALA A 15 3.33 -30.90 7.84
N ALA A 16 2.88 -30.13 8.83
CA ALA A 16 1.73 -30.44 9.68
C ALA A 16 1.19 -29.06 10.15
N ILE A 17 0.18 -28.51 9.48
CA ILE A 17 -1.27 -28.64 9.81
C ILE A 17 -1.55 -27.96 11.16
N SER A 18 -1.89 -26.67 11.16
CA SER A 18 -3.24 -26.08 11.03
C SER A 18 -3.82 -25.72 12.40
N ALA A 19 -4.01 -24.42 12.64
CA ALA A 19 -5.13 -23.94 13.45
C ALA A 19 -5.37 -22.45 13.15
N GLY A 20 -6.51 -22.19 12.49
CA GLY A 20 -7.35 -20.99 12.58
C GLY A 20 -6.67 -19.61 12.66
N LEU A 21 -6.88 -18.80 11.62
CA LEU A 21 -7.72 -17.62 11.75
C LEU A 21 -8.07 -17.12 10.34
N GLN A 22 -9.36 -17.07 10.10
CA GLN A 22 -9.99 -16.61 8.88
C GLN A 22 -9.98 -15.08 8.92
N GLY A 23 -9.22 -14.48 8.01
CA GLY A 23 -9.13 -13.04 7.80
C GLY A 23 -8.18 -12.81 6.63
N ASP A 24 -8.71 -12.20 5.56
CA ASP A 24 -8.00 -11.85 4.34
C ASP A 24 -6.94 -10.76 4.66
N GLU A 25 -5.81 -11.14 5.24
CA GLU A 25 -4.71 -10.23 5.62
C GLU A 25 -3.76 -10.05 4.44
N VAL A 26 -4.12 -9.13 3.53
CA VAL A 26 -3.26 -8.74 2.41
C VAL A 26 -2.13 -7.82 2.88
N GLY A 27 -1.03 -8.44 3.33
CA GLY A 27 0.32 -7.90 3.32
C GLY A 27 0.64 -6.86 4.40
N GLY A 28 0.97 -7.32 5.61
CA GLY A 28 1.69 -6.55 6.62
C GLY A 28 3.18 -6.88 6.61
N SER A 29 4.05 -5.88 6.42
CA SER A 29 5.51 -6.01 6.60
C SER A 29 5.85 -6.06 8.09
N THR A 30 6.36 -7.21 8.54
CA THR A 30 6.75 -7.43 9.94
C THR A 30 8.12 -6.86 10.25
N LEU A 31 8.17 -5.75 10.99
CA LEU A 31 9.28 -5.40 11.89
C LEU A 31 8.75 -5.49 13.33
N ARG A 32 9.54 -6.08 14.23
CA ARG A 32 9.08 -6.83 15.41
C ARG A 32 8.18 -6.10 16.43
N ASP A 33 8.03 -4.78 16.38
CA ASP A 33 7.18 -4.03 17.34
C ASP A 33 6.26 -2.97 16.72
N VAL A 34 6.35 -2.71 15.41
CA VAL A 34 5.46 -1.76 14.70
C VAL A 34 4.84 -2.49 13.51
N ARG A 35 3.64 -3.03 13.68
CA ARG A 35 2.83 -3.49 12.53
C ARG A 35 1.94 -2.33 12.10
N LEU A 36 2.14 -1.87 10.88
CA LEU A 36 1.28 -0.91 10.21
C LEU A 36 0.41 -1.66 9.20
N TRP A 37 -0.89 -1.64 9.43
CA TRP A 37 -1.86 -2.14 8.47
C TRP A 37 -2.32 -0.99 7.62
N VAL A 38 -2.26 -1.17 6.31
CA VAL A 38 -2.77 -0.21 5.33
C VAL A 38 -3.77 -0.93 4.45
N ASP A 39 -5.03 -0.55 4.62
CA ASP A 39 -6.09 -0.95 3.70
C ASP A 39 -6.30 0.18 2.69
N VAL A 40 -6.40 -0.21 1.43
CA VAL A 40 -6.59 0.71 0.32
C VAL A 40 -7.32 -0.01 -0.80
N ALA A 41 -8.39 0.61 -1.29
CA ALA A 41 -9.06 0.13 -2.47
C ALA A 41 -8.08 0.15 -3.66
N ARG A 42 -7.91 -0.99 -4.33
CA ARG A 42 -7.01 -1.10 -5.49
C ARG A 42 -7.41 -0.18 -6.65
N ASN A 43 -8.69 0.15 -6.73
CA ASN A 43 -9.24 1.14 -7.64
C ASN A 43 -10.00 2.20 -6.83
N GLN A 44 -9.66 3.48 -7.02
CA GLN A 44 -10.35 4.60 -6.40
C GLN A 44 -10.82 5.59 -7.46
N VAL A 45 -11.96 6.21 -7.19
CA VAL A 45 -12.42 7.35 -7.97
C VAL A 45 -11.46 8.52 -7.74
N LEU A 46 -11.05 9.19 -8.82
CA LEU A 46 -10.25 10.40 -8.75
C LEU A 46 -11.05 11.51 -8.05
N GLY A 47 -10.70 11.75 -6.79
CA GLY A 47 -11.25 12.83 -5.96
C GLY A 47 -10.26 13.95 -5.67
N GLU A 48 -10.60 14.77 -4.68
CA GLU A 48 -9.67 15.74 -4.08
C GLU A 48 -8.65 15.04 -3.17
N PHE A 49 -9.01 13.87 -2.66
CA PHE A 49 -8.21 13.07 -1.74
C PHE A 49 -8.16 11.62 -2.22
N LEU A 50 -7.06 10.93 -1.90
CA LEU A 50 -7.01 9.48 -1.89
C LEU A 50 -7.26 9.02 -0.46
N GLU A 51 -8.19 8.08 -0.31
CA GLU A 51 -8.54 7.53 1.00
C GLU A 51 -7.69 6.30 1.30
N LEU A 52 -7.06 6.30 2.46
CA LEU A 52 -6.21 5.21 2.96
C LEU A 52 -6.65 4.90 4.38
N GLU A 53 -6.69 3.64 4.77
CA GLU A 53 -6.99 3.29 6.16
C GLU A 53 -5.73 2.75 6.83
N ALA A 54 -5.30 3.40 7.90
CA ALA A 54 -4.12 3.01 8.65
C ALA A 54 -4.48 2.54 10.06
N ARG A 55 -3.80 1.50 10.54
CA ARG A 55 -3.91 1.02 11.91
C ARG A 55 -2.55 0.57 12.48
N PRO A 56 -2.09 1.15 13.61
CA PRO A 56 -0.90 0.69 14.31
C PRO A 56 -1.21 -0.47 15.28
N ALA A 57 -0.28 -1.42 15.38
CA ALA A 57 -0.42 -2.59 16.26
C ALA A 57 0.09 -2.36 17.70
N GLY A 58 -0.65 -1.55 18.46
CA GLY A 58 -0.55 -1.53 19.93
C GLY A 58 0.20 -0.37 20.55
N LEU A 59 1.00 0.39 19.79
CA LEU A 59 1.67 1.59 20.24
C LEU A 59 1.15 2.83 19.51
N ARG A 60 1.37 4.00 20.10
CA ARG A 60 1.20 5.29 19.39
C ARG A 60 2.28 5.41 18.33
N CYS A 61 1.90 5.87 17.16
CA CYS A 61 2.83 6.06 16.05
C CYS A 61 2.57 7.38 15.33
N ASP A 62 3.65 8.08 15.01
CA ASP A 62 3.65 9.17 14.06
C ASP A 62 3.66 8.58 12.66
N VAL A 63 2.59 8.81 11.91
CA VAL A 63 2.45 8.33 10.53
C VAL A 63 2.63 9.48 9.57
N VAL A 64 3.60 9.32 8.68
CA VAL A 64 3.82 10.20 7.54
C VAL A 64 3.40 9.46 6.28
N VAL A 65 2.46 10.03 5.56
CA VAL A 65 2.00 9.56 4.25
C VAL A 65 2.53 10.49 3.19
N THR A 66 3.19 9.92 2.20
CA THR A 66 3.59 10.60 0.98
C THR A 66 3.01 9.85 -0.22
N GLY A 67 3.04 10.47 -1.38
CA GLY A 67 2.73 9.76 -2.60
C GLY A 67 2.97 10.56 -3.86
N GLU A 68 2.85 9.87 -4.97
CA GLU A 68 3.06 10.39 -6.31
C GLU A 68 1.97 9.88 -7.25
N LEU A 69 1.43 10.80 -8.02
CA LEU A 69 0.47 10.53 -9.08
C LEU A 69 1.20 10.47 -10.42
N VAL A 70 1.18 9.31 -11.07
CA VAL A 70 1.79 9.11 -12.39
C VAL A 70 0.73 9.34 -13.46
N VAL A 71 0.86 10.47 -14.16
CA VAL A 71 -0.06 10.86 -15.23
C VAL A 71 0.60 10.64 -16.59
N PRO A 72 0.05 9.78 -17.45
CA PRO A 72 0.58 9.58 -18.80
C PRO A 72 0.44 10.86 -19.65
N ARG A 73 1.36 11.01 -20.59
CA ARG A 73 1.38 12.10 -21.57
C ARG A 73 1.58 11.50 -22.97
N ARG A 74 0.82 11.99 -23.95
CA ARG A 74 0.85 11.45 -25.32
C ARG A 74 2.17 11.69 -26.05
N VAL A 75 2.78 12.86 -25.83
CA VAL A 75 3.93 13.34 -26.62
C VAL A 75 5.21 13.38 -25.80
N ARG A 76 5.12 13.25 -24.47
CA ARG A 76 6.25 13.35 -23.54
C ARG A 76 6.23 12.18 -22.58
N GLN A 77 7.31 12.00 -21.85
CA GLN A 77 7.35 11.06 -20.73
C GLN A 77 6.21 11.33 -19.74
N PRO A 78 5.69 10.27 -19.09
CA PRO A 78 4.73 10.41 -17.99
C PRO A 78 5.22 11.42 -16.96
N ARG A 79 4.29 12.21 -16.42
CA ARG A 79 4.60 13.18 -15.37
C ARG A 79 4.21 12.59 -14.03
N ALA A 80 5.17 12.51 -13.11
CA ALA A 80 4.89 12.34 -11.70
C ALA A 80 4.46 13.69 -11.09
N VAL A 81 3.39 13.68 -10.30
CA VAL A 81 2.92 14.81 -9.51
C VAL A 81 2.92 14.37 -8.05
N HIS A 82 3.74 14.99 -7.21
CA HIS A 82 3.77 14.67 -5.79
C HIS A 82 2.45 15.08 -5.14
N LEU A 83 1.89 14.16 -4.35
CA LEU A 83 0.75 14.40 -3.48
C LEU A 83 1.21 15.23 -2.29
N ARG A 84 0.29 15.97 -1.66
CA ARG A 84 0.66 16.75 -0.48
C ARG A 84 0.89 15.79 0.69
N PRO A 85 2.08 15.80 1.33
CA PRO A 85 2.35 14.93 2.46
C PRO A 85 1.34 15.16 3.60
N LEU A 86 0.94 14.08 4.26
CA LEU A 86 0.10 14.11 5.45
C LEU A 86 0.88 13.52 6.61
N ALA A 87 0.97 14.25 7.72
CA ALA A 87 1.52 13.74 8.97
C ALA A 87 0.41 13.70 10.02
N VAL A 88 0.25 12.55 10.69
CA VAL A 88 -0.78 12.34 11.70
C VAL A 88 -0.27 11.43 12.81
N GLU A 89 -0.63 11.74 14.05
CA GLU A 89 -0.41 10.84 15.18
C GLU A 89 -1.58 9.84 15.25
N LEU A 90 -1.27 8.55 15.22
CA LEU A 90 -2.25 7.48 15.38
C LEU A 90 -2.23 6.91 16.80
N ALA A 91 -3.39 6.93 17.44
CA ALA A 91 -3.61 6.24 18.71
C ALA A 91 -3.51 4.71 18.54
N PRO A 92 -3.09 3.98 19.58
CA PRO A 92 -2.89 2.54 19.51
C PRO A 92 -4.19 1.81 19.17
N LEU A 93 -4.08 0.80 18.30
CA LEU A 93 -5.17 -0.09 17.89
C LEU A 93 -6.39 0.57 17.23
N ARG A 94 -6.36 1.89 17.00
CA ARG A 94 -7.42 2.62 16.31
C ARG A 94 -7.18 2.61 14.81
N LYS A 95 -8.24 2.31 14.06
CA LYS A 95 -8.29 2.48 12.61
C LYS A 95 -8.60 3.94 12.31
N VAL A 96 -7.84 4.55 11.41
CA VAL A 96 -8.03 5.95 11.00
C VAL A 96 -8.01 6.04 9.50
N THR A 97 -9.00 6.75 8.94
CA THR A 97 -9.03 7.12 7.53
C THR A 97 -8.15 8.35 7.32
N LEU A 98 -7.19 8.21 6.42
CA LEU A 98 -6.23 9.23 6.01
C LEU A 98 -6.65 9.75 4.64
N GLN A 99 -6.70 11.07 4.51
CA GLN A 99 -7.05 11.76 3.27
C GLN A 99 -5.79 12.40 2.69
N LEU A 100 -5.18 11.74 1.72
CA LEU A 100 -3.98 12.24 1.05
C LEU A 100 -4.38 13.17 -0.08
N GLU A 101 -4.11 14.47 0.05
CA GLU A 101 -4.59 15.47 -0.90
C GLU A 101 -3.89 15.36 -2.26
N VAL A 102 -4.71 15.35 -3.31
CA VAL A 102 -4.28 15.39 -4.70
C VAL A 102 -4.25 16.85 -5.17
N PRO A 103 -3.08 17.42 -5.50
CA PRO A 103 -3.00 18.80 -5.97
C PRO A 103 -3.90 19.03 -7.19
N GLU A 104 -4.55 20.19 -7.24
CA GLU A 104 -5.51 20.53 -8.31
C GLU A 104 -4.92 20.34 -9.72
N ALA A 105 -3.65 20.72 -9.92
CA ALA A 105 -2.94 20.53 -11.18
C ALA A 105 -2.77 19.04 -11.55
N GLY A 106 -2.51 18.18 -10.56
CA GLY A 106 -2.45 16.73 -10.71
C GLY A 106 -3.82 16.16 -11.04
N ARG A 107 -4.86 16.56 -10.30
CA ARG A 107 -6.25 16.16 -10.51
C ARG A 107 -6.74 16.50 -11.92
N LYS A 108 -6.54 17.73 -12.38
CA LYS A 108 -6.90 18.15 -13.75
C LYS A 108 -6.18 17.32 -14.81
N ALA A 109 -4.89 17.04 -14.62
CA ALA A 109 -4.11 16.26 -15.56
C ALA A 109 -4.56 14.78 -15.60
N ALA A 110 -4.76 14.17 -14.43
CA ALA A 110 -5.27 12.82 -14.29
C ALA A 110 -6.68 12.67 -14.88
N GLY A 111 -7.60 13.59 -14.56
CA GLY A 111 -8.96 13.56 -15.11
C GLY A 111 -8.98 13.62 -16.63
N ARG A 112 -8.12 14.46 -17.24
CA ARG A 112 -7.94 14.49 -18.70
C ARG A 112 -7.38 13.18 -19.25
N ALA A 113 -6.44 12.54 -18.56
CA ALA A 113 -5.86 11.26 -18.99
C ALA A 113 -6.89 10.13 -18.93
N LEU A 114 -7.59 10.01 -17.80
CA LEU A 114 -8.67 9.04 -17.61
C LEU A 114 -9.81 9.25 -18.63
N GLY A 115 -10.19 10.49 -18.92
CA GLY A 115 -11.20 10.81 -19.94
C GLY A 115 -10.78 10.43 -21.37
N ARG A 116 -9.48 10.19 -21.61
CA ARG A 116 -8.97 9.63 -22.88
C ARG A 116 -8.83 8.10 -22.85
N GLY A 117 -9.23 7.45 -21.75
CA GLY A 117 -9.03 6.02 -21.53
C GLY A 117 -7.59 5.63 -21.17
N GLU A 118 -6.74 6.59 -20.78
CA GLU A 118 -5.37 6.32 -20.35
C GLU A 118 -5.33 5.93 -18.87
N ALA A 119 -4.52 4.93 -18.50
CA ALA A 119 -4.38 4.49 -17.12
C ALA A 119 -3.61 5.52 -16.27
N VAL A 120 -4.14 5.86 -15.10
CA VAL A 120 -3.48 6.72 -14.11
C VAL A 120 -3.30 5.93 -12.82
N THR A 121 -2.10 5.97 -12.26
CA THR A 121 -1.78 5.33 -10.98
C THR A 121 -1.31 6.34 -9.96
N ALA A 122 -1.57 6.08 -8.68
CA ALA A 122 -0.96 6.76 -7.57
C ALA A 122 -0.15 5.76 -6.73
N THR A 123 1.12 6.05 -6.50
CA THR A 123 1.96 5.30 -5.56
C THR A 123 1.98 6.06 -4.24
N VAL A 124 1.59 5.41 -3.15
CA VAL A 124 1.56 5.99 -1.81
C VAL A 124 2.48 5.22 -0.89
N THR A 125 3.21 5.94 -0.06
CA THR A 125 4.12 5.38 0.93
C THR A 125 3.70 5.87 2.29
N LEU A 126 3.49 4.94 3.22
CA LEU A 126 3.16 5.23 4.61
C LEU A 126 4.33 4.80 5.47
N LYS A 127 4.89 5.73 6.24
CA LYS A 127 5.93 5.48 7.22
C LYS A 127 5.39 5.76 8.61
N ALA A 128 5.35 4.74 9.46
CA ALA A 128 5.00 4.87 10.86
C ALA A 128 6.26 4.85 11.71
N THR A 129 6.36 5.74 12.71
CA THR A 129 7.46 5.78 13.68
C THR A 129 6.89 5.78 15.09
N ASP A 130 7.34 4.89 15.98
CA ASP A 130 6.92 4.89 17.38
C ASP A 130 7.77 5.83 18.24
N ALA A 131 7.36 6.06 19.49
CA ALA A 131 8.09 6.91 20.43
C ALA A 131 9.50 6.39 20.80
N ARG A 132 9.82 5.13 20.48
CA ARG A 132 11.13 4.51 20.69
C ARG A 132 12.04 4.66 19.46
N GLY A 133 11.55 5.30 18.39
CA GLY A 133 12.25 5.50 17.14
C GLY A 133 12.19 4.29 16.20
N HIS A 134 11.38 3.27 16.49
CA HIS A 134 11.19 2.16 15.57
C HIS A 134 10.28 2.58 14.42
N ALA A 135 10.68 2.24 13.19
CA ALA A 135 9.93 2.61 11.99
C ALA A 135 9.44 1.38 11.22
N ALA A 136 8.24 1.50 10.65
CA ALA A 136 7.69 0.61 9.65
C ALA A 136 7.31 1.40 8.40
N SER A 137 7.47 0.79 7.22
CA SER A 137 7.09 1.40 5.95
C SER A 137 6.26 0.43 5.12
N VAL A 138 5.24 0.97 4.45
CA VAL A 138 4.36 0.24 3.53
C VAL A 138 4.19 1.10 2.28
N GLU A 139 4.34 0.49 1.12
CA GLU A 139 4.07 1.13 -0.17
C GLU A 139 2.89 0.44 -0.86
N ARG A 140 2.02 1.24 -1.48
CA ARG A 140 0.86 0.75 -2.25
C ARG A 140 0.71 1.51 -3.54
N THR A 141 0.24 0.82 -4.57
CA THR A 141 -0.14 1.43 -5.85
C THR A 141 -1.66 1.34 -6.01
N ILE A 142 -2.27 2.46 -6.38
CA ILE A 142 -3.71 2.65 -6.51
C ILE A 142 -3.99 2.98 -7.97
N LEU A 143 -4.91 2.25 -8.60
CA LEU A 143 -5.45 2.62 -9.91
C LEU A 143 -6.54 3.66 -9.73
N LEU A 144 -6.56 4.67 -10.60
CA LEU A 144 -7.58 5.71 -10.56
C LEU A 144 -8.60 5.53 -11.68
N SER A 145 -9.85 5.89 -11.38
CA SER A 145 -10.97 5.90 -12.33
C SER A 145 -11.76 7.21 -12.22
N LEU A 146 -12.55 7.53 -13.23
CA LEU A 146 -13.53 8.62 -13.13
C LEU A 146 -14.78 8.12 -12.42
N ALA A 147 -15.50 9.01 -11.74
CA ALA A 147 -16.85 8.72 -11.29
C ALA A 147 -17.71 8.37 -12.53
N GLN A 148 -18.43 7.25 -12.46
CA GLN A 148 -19.36 6.83 -13.50
C GLN A 148 -20.63 7.66 -13.49
#